data_AF-A0A291DCK7-F1
#
_entry.id   AF-A0A291DCK7-F1
#
_cell.length_a   1.000
_cell.length_b   1.000
_cell.length_c   1.000
_cell.angle_alpha   90.00
_cell.angle_beta   90.00
_cell.angle_gamma   90.00
#
_symmetry.space_group_name_H-M   'P 1'
#
loop_
_entity.id
_entity.type
_entity.pdbx_description
1 polymer ?
#
loop_
_entity_poly.entity_id
_entity_poly.type
_entity_poly.pdbx_seq_one_letter_code
_entity_poly.pdbx_strand_id
1 'polypeptide(L)'
;MAQAINAKAQQRRGGTRRAGSRRAEDFVAKSEKHDIDAAAQTRAMDTTARAIARRKGIKYTIYTIRGTEQQKFLVDRAAEIEGVSVQKIYSEIFDILEERYGAEVPLDF
;
A
#
# COMPACT_ATOMS: atom_id res chain seq x y z
N MET A 1 -49.33 -11.49 33.71
CA MET A 1 -49.39 -10.27 32.87
C MET A 1 -47.99 -9.69 32.63
N ALA A 2 -47.13 -10.39 31.86
CA ALA A 2 -45.74 -9.94 31.60
C ALA A 2 -45.31 -10.05 30.13
N GLN A 3 -46.21 -10.43 29.22
CA GLN A 3 -45.87 -10.66 27.81
C GLN A 3 -46.13 -9.44 26.89
N ALA A 4 -46.86 -8.41 27.34
CA ALA A 4 -47.25 -7.28 26.47
C ALA A 4 -46.21 -6.16 26.37
N ILE A 5 -45.22 -6.10 27.28
CA ILE A 5 -44.26 -4.98 27.35
C ILE A 5 -43.11 -5.15 26.34
N ASN A 6 -42.72 -6.38 26.00
CA ASN A 6 -41.58 -6.63 25.11
C ASN A 6 -41.89 -6.48 23.61
N ALA A 7 -43.16 -6.54 23.20
CA ALA A 7 -43.53 -6.42 21.78
C ALA A 7 -43.26 -5.01 21.21
N LYS A 8 -43.47 -3.95 22.00
CA LYS A 8 -43.25 -2.56 21.58
C LYS A 8 -41.76 -2.19 21.45
N ALA A 9 -40.87 -2.89 22.17
CA ALA A 9 -39.42 -2.65 22.11
C ALA A 9 -38.77 -3.26 20.86
N GLN A 10 -39.26 -4.40 20.38
CA GLN A 10 -38.76 -5.04 19.15
C GLN A 10 -39.16 -4.31 17.87
N GLN A 11 -40.34 -3.68 17.86
CA GLN A 11 -40.87 -2.97 16.69
C GLN A 11 -40.08 -1.69 16.36
N ARG A 12 -39.42 -1.07 17.35
CA ARG A 12 -38.57 0.13 17.15
C ARG A 12 -37.18 -0.16 16.60
N ARG A 13 -36.72 -1.42 16.58
CA ARG A 13 -35.38 -1.81 16.08
C ARG A 13 -35.35 -2.19 14.60
N GLY A 14 -36.50 -2.28 13.92
CA GLY A 14 -36.59 -2.68 12.51
C GLY A 14 -36.50 -1.53 11.48
N GLY A 15 -36.40 -0.27 11.92
CA GLY A 15 -36.70 0.89 11.06
C GLY A 15 -35.51 1.62 10.40
N THR A 16 -34.25 1.30 10.71
CA THR A 16 -33.12 2.16 10.28
C THR A 16 -32.13 1.50 9.32
N ARG A 17 -32.24 0.20 9.02
CA ARG A 17 -31.26 -0.48 8.15
C ARG A 17 -31.41 -0.21 6.65
N ARG A 18 -32.57 0.26 6.17
CA ARG A 18 -32.81 0.53 4.74
C ARG A 18 -32.65 2.00 4.31
N ALA A 19 -32.73 2.94 5.24
CA ALA A 19 -32.58 4.37 4.92
C ALA A 19 -31.11 4.80 4.77
N GLY A 20 -30.18 4.08 5.43
CA GLY A 20 -28.73 4.32 5.33
C GLY A 20 -28.09 3.68 4.09
N SER A 21 -28.60 2.56 3.59
CA SER A 21 -27.99 1.85 2.45
C SER A 21 -28.15 2.63 1.15
N ARG A 22 -29.35 3.17 0.86
CA ARG A 22 -29.59 3.99 -0.34
C ARG A 22 -28.74 5.25 -0.38
N ARG A 23 -28.49 5.91 0.76
CA ARG A 23 -27.63 7.11 0.82
C ARG A 23 -26.15 6.78 0.58
N ALA A 24 -25.69 5.62 1.05
CA ALA A 24 -24.33 5.16 0.78
C ALA A 24 -24.17 4.73 -0.69
N GLU A 25 -25.16 4.01 -1.22
CA GLU A 25 -25.25 3.64 -2.64
C GLU A 25 -25.32 4.89 -3.54
N ASP A 26 -26.12 5.90 -3.19
CA ASP A 26 -26.22 7.18 -3.89
C ASP A 26 -24.93 8.00 -3.78
N PHE A 27 -24.19 7.91 -2.67
CA PHE A 27 -22.90 8.58 -2.51
C PHE A 27 -21.84 7.94 -3.42
N VAL A 28 -21.78 6.61 -3.46
CA VAL A 28 -20.87 5.85 -4.35
C VAL A 28 -21.26 5.99 -5.83
N ALA A 29 -22.55 6.13 -6.13
CA ALA A 29 -23.03 6.35 -7.49
C ALA A 29 -22.77 7.79 -7.99
N LYS A 30 -22.69 8.76 -7.07
CA LYS A 30 -22.37 10.17 -7.38
C LYS A 30 -20.87 10.47 -7.30
N SER A 31 -20.07 9.59 -6.72
CA SER A 31 -18.61 9.71 -6.85
C SER A 31 -18.25 9.37 -8.29
N GLU A 32 -17.78 10.36 -9.05
CA GLU A 32 -17.18 10.13 -10.35
C GLU A 32 -16.06 9.09 -10.18
N LYS A 33 -16.27 7.90 -10.75
CA LYS A 33 -15.20 6.91 -10.84
C LYS A 33 -14.22 7.43 -11.88
N HIS A 34 -13.20 8.15 -11.43
CA HIS A 34 -12.04 8.39 -12.26
C HIS A 34 -11.35 7.04 -12.47
N ASP A 35 -11.47 6.51 -13.69
CA ASP A 35 -10.70 5.33 -14.10
C ASP A 35 -9.25 5.79 -14.27
N ILE A 36 -8.49 5.67 -13.18
CA ILE A 36 -7.09 6.05 -13.15
C ILE A 36 -6.30 4.94 -13.81
N ASP A 37 -5.77 5.19 -15.00
CA ASP A 37 -4.72 4.35 -15.56
C ASP A 37 -3.43 4.55 -14.73
N ALA A 38 -3.31 3.75 -13.66
CA ALA A 38 -2.18 3.76 -12.76
C ALA A 38 -0.85 3.52 -13.50
N ALA A 39 -0.86 2.75 -14.59
CA ALA A 39 0.33 2.51 -15.40
C ALA A 39 0.73 3.77 -16.18
N ALA A 40 -0.24 4.49 -16.77
CA ALA A 40 0.02 5.77 -17.43
C ALA A 40 0.52 6.83 -16.44
N GLN A 41 -0.09 6.93 -15.26
CA GLN A 41 0.36 7.87 -14.22
C GLN A 41 1.77 7.54 -13.73
N THR A 42 2.07 6.26 -13.52
CA THR A 42 3.40 5.82 -13.11
C THR A 42 4.45 6.17 -14.17
N ARG A 43 4.18 5.90 -15.45
CA ARG A 43 5.10 6.27 -16.55
C ARG A 43 5.34 7.77 -16.67
N ALA A 44 4.36 8.60 -16.30
CA ALA A 44 4.47 10.05 -16.34
C ALA A 44 5.30 10.64 -15.17
N MET A 45 5.52 9.88 -14.10
CA MET A 45 6.32 10.31 -12.96
C MET A 45 7.82 10.19 -13.24
N ASP A 46 8.63 11.07 -12.65
CA ASP A 46 10.08 10.88 -12.63
C ASP A 46 10.50 9.71 -11.73
N THR A 47 11.72 9.20 -11.96
CA THR A 47 12.28 8.05 -11.22
C THR A 47 12.34 8.28 -9.72
N THR A 48 12.70 9.49 -9.29
CA THR A 48 12.81 9.83 -7.86
C THR A 48 11.44 9.85 -7.17
N ALA A 49 10.43 10.39 -7.83
CA ALA A 49 9.06 10.46 -7.37
C ALA A 49 8.47 9.05 -7.22
N ARG A 50 8.72 8.16 -8.19
CA ARG A 50 8.30 6.75 -8.09
C ARG A 50 9.00 6.02 -6.95
N ALA A 51 10.32 6.18 -6.79
CA ALA A 51 11.07 5.62 -5.66
C ALA A 51 10.53 6.11 -4.30
N ILE A 52 10.16 7.40 -4.19
CA ILE A 52 9.53 7.94 -2.99
C ILE A 52 8.16 7.30 -2.76
N ALA A 53 7.34 7.16 -3.80
CA ALA A 53 6.02 6.55 -3.70
C ALA A 53 6.10 5.08 -3.23
N ARG A 54 6.99 4.25 -3.82
CA ARG A 54 7.14 2.83 -3.41
C ARG A 54 7.63 2.65 -1.97
N ARG A 55 8.38 3.61 -1.45
CA ARG A 55 8.85 3.58 -0.05
C ARG A 55 7.74 3.91 0.95
N LYS A 56 6.62 4.48 0.50
CA LYS A 56 5.45 4.75 1.34
C LYS A 56 4.59 3.49 1.40
N GLY A 57 4.31 3.00 2.60
CA GLY A 57 3.46 1.83 2.79
C GLY A 57 3.84 1.00 4.02
N ILE A 58 3.08 -0.06 4.24
CA ILE A 58 3.39 -1.07 5.27
C ILE A 58 4.64 -1.82 4.81
N LYS A 59 5.63 -1.92 5.70
CA LYS A 59 6.89 -2.61 5.42
C LYS A 59 6.72 -4.11 5.66
N TYR A 60 7.11 -4.91 4.67
CA TYR A 60 7.19 -6.36 4.77
C TYR A 60 8.62 -6.83 4.54
N THR A 61 8.99 -7.99 5.08
CA THR A 61 10.26 -8.64 4.73
C THR A 61 10.11 -9.28 3.34
N ILE A 62 10.82 -8.72 2.35
CA ILE A 62 10.58 -9.03 0.93
C ILE A 62 11.49 -10.16 0.41
N TYR A 63 12.66 -10.43 1.03
CA TYR A 63 13.59 -11.45 0.52
C TYR A 63 14.59 -11.98 1.56
N THR A 64 15.20 -13.13 1.22
CA THR A 64 16.47 -13.63 1.79
C THR A 64 17.53 -13.59 0.69
N ILE A 65 18.62 -12.83 0.87
CA ILE A 65 19.74 -12.78 -0.09
C ILE A 65 20.62 -13.99 0.13
N ARG A 66 20.95 -14.70 -0.95
CA ARG A 66 22.04 -15.69 -0.95
C ARG A 66 23.25 -15.08 -1.63
N GLY A 67 24.42 -15.32 -1.06
CA GLY A 67 25.69 -14.89 -1.61
C GLY A 67 26.83 -15.75 -1.10
N THR A 68 28.00 -15.55 -1.67
CA THR A 68 29.24 -16.15 -1.17
C THR A 68 29.74 -15.42 0.07
N GLU A 69 30.66 -16.03 0.80
CA GLU A 69 31.32 -15.40 1.94
C GLU A 69 32.03 -14.09 1.55
N GLN A 70 32.68 -14.08 0.38
CA GLN A 70 33.35 -12.89 -0.14
C GLN A 70 32.37 -11.75 -0.47
N GLN A 71 31.18 -12.08 -1.00
CA GLN A 71 30.14 -11.08 -1.23
C GLN A 71 29.61 -10.51 0.08
N LYS A 72 29.49 -11.33 1.14
CA LYS A 72 29.13 -10.84 2.48
C LYS A 72 30.18 -9.84 2.99
N PHE A 73 31.47 -10.19 2.91
CA PHE A 73 32.55 -9.29 3.36
C PHE A 73 32.56 -7.97 2.59
N LEU A 74 32.29 -8.00 1.28
CA LEU A 74 32.18 -6.79 0.49
C LEU A 74 31.08 -5.86 1.02
N VAL A 75 29.90 -6.40 1.32
CA VAL A 75 28.78 -5.61 1.84
C VAL A 75 29.08 -5.09 3.24
N ASP A 76 29.66 -5.92 4.12
CA ASP A 76 30.05 -5.50 5.46
C ASP A 76 31.06 -4.34 5.40
N ARG A 77 32.04 -4.43 4.49
CA ARG A 77 33.03 -3.37 4.29
C ARG A 77 32.42 -2.09 3.73
N ALA A 78 31.48 -2.19 2.79
CA ALA A 78 30.77 -1.03 2.26
C ALA A 78 29.98 -0.31 3.36
N ALA A 79 29.24 -1.06 4.18
CA ALA A 79 28.49 -0.53 5.30
C ALA A 79 29.39 0.18 6.33
N GLU A 80 30.57 -0.37 6.61
CA GLU A 80 31.57 0.24 7.50
C GLU A 80 32.11 1.57 6.93
N ILE A 81 32.48 1.61 5.64
CA ILE A 81 33.00 2.80 4.98
C ILE A 81 31.95 3.93 4.97
N GLU A 82 30.70 3.59 4.69
CA GLU A 82 29.60 4.57 4.60
C GLU A 82 28.97 4.92 5.94
N GLY A 83 29.27 4.16 7.01
CA GLY A 83 28.70 4.38 8.34
C GLY A 83 27.20 4.09 8.40
N VAL A 84 26.70 3.16 7.59
CA VAL A 84 25.28 2.79 7.51
C VAL A 84 25.07 1.31 7.85
N SER A 85 23.81 0.89 7.99
CA SER A 85 23.51 -0.53 8.21
C SER A 85 23.70 -1.34 6.91
N VAL A 86 24.05 -2.62 7.04
CA VAL A 86 24.09 -3.56 5.91
C VAL A 86 22.75 -3.62 5.15
N GLN A 87 21.63 -3.50 5.87
CA GLN A 87 20.30 -3.42 5.24
C GLN A 87 20.15 -2.16 4.38
N LYS A 88 20.78 -1.04 4.75
CA LYS A 88 20.78 0.18 3.96
C LYS A 88 21.53 -0.01 2.65
N ILE A 89 22.70 -0.66 2.68
CA ILE A 89 23.43 -1.04 1.46
C ILE A 89 22.55 -1.91 0.56
N TYR A 90 21.93 -2.96 1.11
CA TYR A 90 21.03 -3.80 0.30
C TYR A 90 19.81 -3.06 -0.24
N SER A 91 19.37 -1.97 0.39
CA SER A 91 18.22 -1.20 -0.10
C SER A 91 18.50 -0.46 -1.41
N GLU A 92 19.77 -0.22 -1.75
CA GLU A 92 20.18 0.44 -3.00
C GLU A 92 19.79 -0.38 -4.24
N ILE A 93 19.57 -1.69 -4.10
CA ILE A 93 19.05 -2.51 -5.20
C ILE A 93 17.72 -1.95 -5.74
N PHE A 94 16.91 -1.33 -4.87
CA PHE A 94 15.63 -0.76 -5.30
C PHE A 94 15.80 0.49 -6.15
N ASP A 95 16.87 1.25 -5.96
CA ASP A 95 17.17 2.41 -6.82
C ASP A 95 17.56 1.92 -8.22
N ILE A 96 18.36 0.86 -8.31
CA ILE A 96 18.71 0.21 -9.58
C ILE A 96 17.47 -0.35 -10.28
N LEU A 97 16.57 -1.00 -9.54
CA LEU A 97 15.32 -1.54 -10.09
C LEU A 97 14.38 -0.44 -10.55
N GLU A 98 14.30 0.68 -9.81
CA GLU A 98 13.46 1.81 -10.17
C GLU A 98 13.94 2.50 -11.45
N GLU A 99 15.26 2.62 -11.63
CA GLU A 99 15.85 3.17 -12.84
C GLU A 99 15.60 2.27 -14.06
N ARG A 100 15.75 0.95 -13.91
CA ARG A 100 15.66 0.01 -15.04
C ARG A 100 14.24 -0.39 -15.40
N TYR A 101 13.38 -0.55 -14.41
CA TYR A 101 12.07 -1.19 -14.57
C TYR A 101 10.93 -0.41 -13.91
N GLY A 102 11.24 0.64 -13.15
CA GLY A 102 10.27 1.32 -12.30
C GLY A 102 9.09 1.95 -13.03
N ALA A 103 9.27 2.37 -14.29
CA ALA A 103 8.21 2.93 -15.11
C ALA A 103 7.20 1.88 -15.62
N GLU A 104 7.61 0.61 -15.71
CA GLU A 104 6.78 -0.47 -16.25
C GLU A 104 5.90 -1.14 -15.18
N VAL A 105 6.28 -1.00 -13.91
CA VAL A 105 5.53 -1.55 -12.76
C VAL A 105 4.60 -0.48 -12.21
N PRO A 106 3.27 -0.59 -12.33
CA PRO A 106 2.36 0.43 -11.80
C PRO A 106 2.52 0.64 -10.29
N LEU A 107 2.34 1.89 -9.84
CA LEU A 107 2.16 2.22 -8.44
C LEU A 107 0.72 1.92 -8.00
N ASP A 108 0.56 1.58 -6.73
CA ASP A 108 -0.73 1.38 -6.08
C ASP A 108 -1.14 2.71 -5.43
N PHE A 109 -2.12 3.40 -6.02
CA PHE A 109 -2.59 4.73 -5.63
C PHE A 109 -3.92 4.67 -4.87
#